data_AF-A0A512LAG4-F1
#
_entry.id   AF-A0A512LAG4-F1
#
_cell.length_a   1.000
_cell.length_b   1.000
_cell.length_c   1.000
_cell.angle_alpha   90.00
_cell.angle_beta   90.00
_cell.angle_gamma   90.00
#
_symmetry.space_group_name_H-M   'P 1'
#
loop_
_entity.id
_entity.type
_entity.pdbx_description
1 polymer ?
#
loop_
_entity_poly.entity_id
_entity_poly.type
_entity_poly.pdbx_seq_one_letter_code
_entity_poly.pdbx_strand_id
1 'polypeptide(L)'
;MSDAWKHLDLEGEGLQSANLRLVQLMKRRPRAYGLLALFPLGLHRAYLEDVRGAWIYRAASVATLAAWWFGQGWVALVIAGLTVSFAVYDIRWIEDRVATLNKVLRMMVYKGKHSAAAPKGFRGRYTDDDLDGYLRVKEQERGGHVLPGKDPALNSRSRAPSFAEQEAMLKALAESRQNDKSQ
;
A
#
# COMPACT_ATOMS: atom_id res chain seq x y z
N MET A 1 3.00 15.53 -8.53
CA MET A 1 3.11 14.07 -8.30
C MET A 1 4.27 13.57 -9.13
N SER A 2 5.24 12.89 -8.53
CA SER A 2 6.52 12.55 -9.18
C SER A 2 6.35 11.63 -10.39
N ASP A 3 7.13 11.87 -11.45
CA ASP A 3 7.27 11.10 -12.71
C ASP A 3 7.72 9.63 -12.57
N ALA A 4 7.60 9.08 -11.37
CA ALA A 4 7.92 7.70 -11.02
C ALA A 4 7.17 6.67 -11.87
N TRP A 5 6.01 7.01 -12.41
CA TRP A 5 5.22 6.12 -13.27
C TRP A 5 5.81 6.00 -14.69
N LYS A 6 6.54 7.01 -15.17
CA LYS A 6 7.15 7.00 -16.51
C LYS A 6 8.35 6.04 -16.63
N HIS A 7 8.85 5.56 -15.49
CA HIS A 7 9.98 4.63 -15.41
C HIS A 7 9.58 3.21 -14.95
N LEU A 8 8.29 2.90 -14.94
CA LEU A 8 7.79 1.55 -14.65
C LEU A 8 7.98 0.67 -15.89
N ASP A 9 9.11 -0.04 -15.93
CA ASP A 9 9.39 -1.03 -16.98
C ASP A 9 9.10 -2.44 -16.43
N LEU A 10 8.31 -3.20 -17.18
CA LEU A 10 7.84 -4.54 -16.81
C LEU A 10 8.43 -5.50 -17.83
N GLU A 11 9.73 -5.78 -17.68
CA GLU A 11 10.71 -6.56 -18.47
C GLU A 11 10.22 -7.76 -19.34
N GLY A 12 9.15 -7.65 -20.14
CA GLY A 12 8.67 -8.72 -21.02
C GLY A 12 8.17 -10.00 -20.31
N GLU A 13 8.50 -10.19 -19.03
CA GLU A 13 8.08 -11.29 -18.14
C GLU A 13 6.63 -11.12 -17.63
N GLY A 14 5.95 -10.04 -18.05
CA GLY A 14 4.57 -9.72 -17.72
C GLY A 14 4.39 -9.23 -16.28
N LEU A 15 3.37 -8.41 -16.04
CA LEU A 15 2.97 -7.94 -14.70
C LEU A 15 2.79 -9.08 -13.68
N GLN A 16 2.51 -10.29 -14.14
CA GLN A 16 2.22 -11.43 -13.30
C GLN A 16 3.47 -11.97 -12.59
N SER A 17 4.61 -12.09 -13.28
CA SER A 17 5.87 -12.57 -12.68
C SER A 17 6.43 -11.57 -11.66
N ALA A 18 6.40 -10.27 -11.97
CA ALA A 18 6.79 -9.20 -11.05
C ALA A 18 5.92 -9.21 -9.78
N ASN A 19 4.61 -9.44 -9.93
CA ASN A 19 3.70 -9.62 -8.79
C ASN A 19 4.01 -10.90 -7.98
N LEU A 20 4.30 -12.03 -8.63
CA LEU A 20 4.69 -13.26 -7.94
C LEU A 20 5.98 -13.08 -7.14
N ARG A 21 7.00 -12.44 -7.74
CA ARG A 21 8.27 -12.11 -7.08
C ARG A 21 8.04 -11.17 -5.89
N LEU A 22 7.20 -10.16 -6.04
CA LEU A 22 6.85 -9.24 -4.95
C LEU A 22 6.18 -9.98 -3.79
N VAL A 23 5.21 -10.85 -4.06
CA VAL A 23 4.49 -11.63 -3.04
C VAL A 23 5.43 -12.56 -2.27
N GLN A 24 6.44 -13.13 -2.93
CA GLN A 24 7.46 -13.96 -2.28
C GLN A 24 8.37 -13.16 -1.34
N LEU A 25 8.71 -11.91 -1.71
CA LEU A 25 9.58 -11.05 -0.90
C LEU A 25 8.87 -10.37 0.27
N MET A 26 7.56 -10.14 0.16
CA MET A 26 6.79 -9.44 1.18
C MET A 26 6.85 -10.12 2.55
N LYS A 27 7.08 -9.31 3.58
CA LYS A 27 7.04 -9.74 4.98
C LYS A 27 5.60 -9.99 5.39
N ARG A 28 5.36 -11.09 6.12
CA ARG A 28 4.03 -11.52 6.58
C ARG A 28 3.88 -11.28 8.08
N ARG A 29 2.80 -10.59 8.45
CA ARG A 29 2.41 -10.33 9.85
C ARG A 29 2.30 -11.61 10.71
N PRO A 30 1.58 -12.68 10.29
CA PRO A 30 1.45 -13.88 11.13
C PRO A 30 2.79 -14.54 11.42
N ARG A 31 3.74 -14.48 10.47
CA ARG A 31 5.09 -15.01 10.67
C ARG A 31 5.86 -14.16 11.68
N ALA A 32 5.77 -12.82 11.61
CA ALA A 32 6.40 -11.95 12.59
C ALA A 32 5.86 -12.17 14.00
N TYR A 33 4.53 -12.32 14.17
CA TYR A 33 3.92 -12.64 15.45
C TYR A 33 4.28 -14.05 15.95
N GLY A 34 4.32 -15.04 15.06
CA GLY A 34 4.78 -16.38 15.41
C GLY A 34 6.24 -16.38 15.93
N LEU A 35 7.11 -15.56 15.35
CA LEU A 35 8.48 -15.38 15.83
C LEU A 35 8.56 -14.58 17.14
N LEU A 36 7.60 -13.67 17.39
CA LEU A 36 7.53 -12.91 18.64
C LEU A 36 7.24 -13.81 19.85
N ALA A 37 6.53 -14.94 19.66
CA ALA A 37 6.37 -15.92 20.73
C ALA A 37 7.72 -16.47 21.26
N LEU A 38 8.77 -16.39 20.42
CA LEU A 38 10.14 -16.73 20.75
C LEU A 38 11.01 -15.48 20.92
N PHE A 39 10.44 -14.37 21.43
CA PHE A 39 11.12 -13.09 21.57
C PHE A 39 12.51 -13.13 22.25
N PRO A 40 12.81 -14.02 23.23
CA PRO A 40 14.13 -14.04 23.86
C PRO A 40 15.26 -14.30 22.84
N LEU A 41 14.95 -15.00 21.75
CA LEU A 41 15.89 -15.29 20.68
C LEU A 41 16.07 -14.12 19.69
N GLY A 42 15.22 -13.09 19.76
CA GLY A 42 15.24 -11.93 18.88
C GLY A 42 14.88 -12.22 17.41
N LEU A 43 14.22 -13.35 17.13
CA LEU A 43 13.97 -13.82 15.76
C LEU A 43 13.00 -12.92 14.99
N HIS A 44 12.01 -12.35 15.66
CA HIS A 44 11.05 -11.42 15.05
C HIS A 44 11.73 -10.15 14.53
N ARG A 45 12.67 -9.60 15.31
CA ARG A 45 13.48 -8.43 14.93
C ARG A 45 14.43 -8.75 13.77
N ALA A 46 15.08 -9.92 13.80
CA ALA A 46 15.94 -10.38 12.71
C ALA A 46 15.17 -10.56 11.39
N TYR A 47 13.96 -11.14 11.45
CA TYR A 47 13.09 -11.30 10.29
C TYR A 47 12.67 -9.96 9.65
N LEU A 48 12.50 -8.93 10.49
CA LEU A 48 12.16 -7.56 10.11
C LEU A 48 13.38 -6.67 9.84
N GLU A 49 14.53 -7.29 9.58
CA GLU A 49 15.78 -6.62 9.17
C GLU A 49 16.30 -5.61 10.20
N ASP A 50 15.99 -5.83 11.48
CA ASP A 50 16.54 -5.08 12.62
C ASP A 50 17.55 -5.95 13.39
N VAL A 51 18.77 -5.99 12.86
CA VAL A 51 19.88 -6.79 13.42
C VAL A 51 20.26 -6.30 14.82
N ARG A 52 20.24 -4.98 15.06
CA ARG A 52 20.60 -4.39 16.35
C ARG A 52 19.58 -4.79 17.41
N GLY A 53 18.29 -4.64 17.13
CA GLY A 53 17.23 -5.08 18.03
C GLY A 53 17.29 -6.58 18.33
N ALA A 54 17.59 -7.42 17.33
CA ALA A 54 17.74 -8.86 17.53
C ALA A 54 18.87 -9.21 18.51
N TRP A 55 20.03 -8.54 18.40
CA TRP A 55 21.14 -8.73 19.34
C TRP A 55 20.84 -8.23 20.74
N ILE A 56 20.06 -7.15 20.90
CA ILE A 56 19.64 -6.65 22.21
C ILE A 56 18.82 -7.71 22.95
N TYR A 57 17.84 -8.35 22.29
CA TYR A 57 17.05 -9.43 22.92
C TYR A 57 17.92 -10.62 23.36
N ARG A 58 18.87 -11.02 22.52
CA ARG A 58 19.79 -12.12 22.84
C ARG A 58 20.69 -11.77 24.02
N ALA A 59 21.28 -10.58 24.01
CA ALA A 59 22.12 -10.08 25.10
C ALA A 59 21.33 -9.96 26.40
N ALA A 60 20.10 -9.43 26.35
CA ALA A 60 19.22 -9.33 27.50
C ALA A 60 18.84 -10.70 28.07
N SER A 61 18.60 -11.69 27.19
CA SER A 61 18.31 -13.06 27.60
C SER A 61 19.51 -13.71 28.28
N VAL A 62 20.71 -13.58 27.70
CA VAL A 62 21.96 -14.07 28.31
C VAL A 62 22.23 -13.36 29.64
N ALA A 63 22.05 -12.04 29.72
CA ALA A 63 22.23 -11.28 30.94
C ALA A 63 21.23 -11.68 32.03
N THR A 64 19.98 -11.97 31.67
CA THR A 64 18.96 -12.48 32.59
C THR A 64 19.38 -13.82 33.19
N LEU A 65 19.82 -14.76 32.35
CA LEU A 65 20.28 -16.07 32.81
C LEU A 65 21.55 -15.97 33.67
N ALA A 66 22.51 -15.12 33.28
CA ALA A 66 23.73 -14.90 34.05
C ALA A 66 23.41 -14.29 35.42
N ALA A 67 22.58 -13.24 35.48
CA ALA A 67 22.18 -12.62 36.73
C ALA A 67 21.47 -13.61 37.66
N TRP A 68 20.60 -14.47 37.12
CA TRP A 68 19.96 -15.54 37.87
C TRP A 68 20.99 -16.54 38.43
N TRP A 69 21.93 -16.97 37.60
CA TRP A 69 22.97 -17.94 37.96
C TRP A 69 23.89 -17.44 39.08
N PHE A 70 24.24 -16.14 39.08
CA PHE A 70 25.05 -15.51 40.13
C PHE A 70 24.25 -15.13 41.38
N GLY A 71 23.00 -15.60 41.53
CA GLY A 71 22.16 -15.35 42.70
C GLY A 71 21.55 -13.94 42.76
N GLN A 72 21.70 -13.14 41.70
CA GLN A 72 21.11 -11.80 41.60
C GLN A 72 19.70 -11.88 41.01
N GLY A 73 18.82 -12.63 41.69
CA GLY A 73 17.46 -12.90 41.19
C GLY A 73 16.63 -11.64 40.94
N TRP A 74 16.77 -10.60 41.79
CA TRP A 74 16.06 -9.33 41.60
C TRP A 74 16.50 -8.61 40.31
N VAL A 75 17.80 -8.62 39.98
CA VAL A 75 18.32 -8.04 38.73
C VAL A 75 17.77 -8.79 37.53
N ALA A 76 17.78 -10.13 37.59
CA ALA A 76 17.23 -10.96 36.53
C ALA A 76 15.74 -10.66 36.29
N LEU A 77 14.95 -10.49 37.35
CA LEU A 77 13.53 -10.12 37.25
C LEU A 77 13.34 -8.73 36.61
N VAL A 78 14.16 -7.74 36.96
CA VAL A 78 14.10 -6.41 36.34
C VAL A 78 14.41 -6.49 34.84
N ILE A 79 15.48 -7.19 34.44
CA ILE A 79 15.83 -7.35 33.01
C ILE A 79 14.72 -8.12 32.28
N ALA A 80 14.22 -9.21 32.85
CA ALA A 80 13.12 -9.99 32.27
C ALA A 80 11.86 -9.14 32.10
N GLY A 81 11.48 -8.37 33.13
CA GLY A 81 10.33 -7.47 33.08
C GLY A 81 10.46 -6.44 31.96
N LEU A 82 11.61 -5.76 31.86
CA LEU A 82 11.88 -4.81 30.77
C LEU A 82 11.82 -5.49 29.39
N THR A 83 12.38 -6.68 29.26
CA THR A 83 12.38 -7.43 27.99
C THR A 83 10.95 -7.81 27.57
N VAL A 84 10.11 -8.22 28.52
CA VAL A 84 8.68 -8.50 28.27
C VAL A 84 7.94 -7.22 27.89
N SER A 85 8.16 -6.10 28.58
CA SER A 85 7.54 -4.82 28.22
C SER A 85 7.91 -4.39 26.80
N PHE A 86 9.16 -4.56 26.39
CA PHE A 86 9.58 -4.33 25.00
C PHE A 86 8.93 -5.30 24.02
N ALA A 87 8.77 -6.58 24.38
CA ALA A 87 8.07 -7.55 23.52
C ALA A 87 6.59 -7.20 23.32
N VAL A 88 5.93 -6.63 24.33
CA VAL A 88 4.56 -6.11 24.21
C VAL A 88 4.52 -4.88 23.30
N TYR A 89 5.46 -3.95 23.46
CA TYR A 89 5.61 -2.81 22.54
C TYR A 89 5.83 -3.28 21.09
N ASP A 90 6.54 -4.40 20.91
CA ASP A 90 6.84 -4.96 19.60
C ASP A 90 5.59 -5.37 18.82
N ILE A 91 4.46 -5.64 19.48
CA ILE A 91 3.18 -5.93 18.80
C ILE A 91 2.81 -4.77 17.88
N ARG A 92 2.82 -3.54 18.39
CA ARG A 92 2.51 -2.34 17.60
C ARG A 92 3.62 -2.03 16.60
N TRP A 93 4.88 -2.17 17.01
CA TRP A 93 6.03 -1.92 16.14
C TRP A 93 6.09 -2.84 14.92
N ILE A 94 5.71 -4.11 15.06
CA ILE A 94 5.67 -5.10 13.96
C ILE A 94 4.76 -4.61 12.83
N GLU A 95 3.59 -4.03 13.15
CA GLU A 95 2.64 -3.57 12.14
C GLU A 95 3.24 -2.47 11.27
N ASP A 96 3.78 -1.45 11.92
CA ASP A 96 4.41 -0.30 11.27
C ASP A 96 5.64 -0.72 10.46
N ARG A 97 6.45 -1.63 11.02
CA ARG A 97 7.67 -2.11 10.36
C ARG A 97 7.37 -2.97 9.14
N VAL A 98 6.40 -3.89 9.22
CA VAL A 98 5.97 -4.71 8.07
C VAL A 98 5.40 -3.81 6.96
N ALA A 99 4.58 -2.82 7.30
CA ALA A 99 4.04 -1.87 6.33
C ALA A 99 5.16 -1.09 5.63
N THR A 100 6.14 -0.60 6.40
CA THR A 100 7.28 0.14 5.87
C THR A 100 8.14 -0.72 4.95
N LEU A 101 8.53 -1.93 5.37
CA LEU A 101 9.34 -2.84 4.56
C LEU A 101 8.62 -3.26 3.28
N ASN A 102 7.34 -3.60 3.36
CA ASN A 102 6.56 -3.97 2.18
C ASN A 102 6.37 -2.79 1.21
N LYS A 103 6.25 -1.57 1.71
CA LYS A 103 6.25 -0.37 0.88
C LYS A 103 7.58 -0.20 0.16
N VAL A 104 8.70 -0.35 0.85
CA VAL A 104 10.03 -0.28 0.25
C VAL A 104 10.22 -1.38 -0.80
N LEU A 105 9.82 -2.62 -0.52
CA LEU A 105 9.91 -3.74 -1.46
C LEU A 105 9.12 -3.49 -2.75
N ARG A 106 7.90 -2.95 -2.64
CA ARG A 106 7.11 -2.54 -3.82
C ARG A 106 7.88 -1.51 -4.66
N MET A 107 8.46 -0.50 -4.01
CA MET A 107 9.22 0.53 -4.71
C MET A 107 10.47 -0.06 -5.38
N MET A 108 11.17 -1.00 -4.73
CA MET A 108 12.34 -1.66 -5.33
C MET A 108 11.96 -2.50 -6.55
N VAL A 109 10.88 -3.29 -6.47
CA VAL A 109 10.44 -4.12 -7.61
C VAL A 109 9.98 -3.27 -8.78
N TYR A 110 9.24 -2.18 -8.52
CA TYR A 110 8.68 -1.33 -9.58
C TYR A 110 9.63 -0.24 -10.11
N LYS A 111 10.69 0.10 -9.37
CA LYS A 111 11.69 1.09 -9.79
C LYS A 111 13.09 0.52 -9.99
N GLY A 112 13.26 -0.79 -9.81
CA GLY A 112 14.53 -1.46 -10.02
C GLY A 112 14.94 -1.30 -11.48
N LYS A 113 16.15 -0.78 -11.73
CA LYS A 113 16.77 -0.62 -13.05
C LYS A 113 17.19 -1.99 -13.64
N HIS A 114 16.29 -2.95 -13.67
CA HIS A 114 16.47 -4.14 -14.48
C HIS A 114 15.80 -3.82 -15.81
N SER A 115 16.63 -3.47 -16.79
CA SER A 115 16.19 -3.05 -18.12
C SER A 115 16.76 -4.03 -19.13
N ALA A 116 15.93 -4.94 -19.62
CA ALA A 116 16.02 -5.33 -21.02
C ALA A 116 15.79 -4.05 -21.84
N ALA A 117 16.80 -3.62 -22.61
CA ALA A 117 16.68 -2.40 -23.41
C ALA A 117 15.39 -2.45 -24.24
N ALA A 118 14.62 -1.36 -24.20
CA ALA A 118 13.38 -1.24 -24.96
C ALA A 118 13.60 -1.74 -26.40
N PRO A 119 12.70 -2.57 -26.96
CA PRO A 119 12.86 -3.10 -28.31
C PRO A 119 13.18 -1.98 -29.29
N LYS A 120 14.14 -2.21 -30.21
CA LYS A 120 14.52 -1.19 -31.20
C LYS A 120 13.26 -0.70 -31.95
N GLY A 121 12.94 0.58 -31.82
CA GLY A 121 11.74 1.18 -32.42
C GLY A 121 10.51 1.29 -31.50
N PHE A 122 10.63 0.93 -30.22
CA PHE A 122 9.55 1.14 -29.24
C PHE A 122 9.31 2.63 -29.01
N ARG A 123 8.34 3.19 -29.74
CA ARG A 123 7.74 4.48 -29.41
C ARG A 123 6.72 4.22 -28.31
N GLY A 124 7.07 4.54 -27.07
CA GLY A 124 6.09 4.58 -25.98
C GLY A 124 4.88 5.42 -26.40
N ARG A 125 3.69 5.08 -25.87
CA ARG A 125 2.52 5.96 -25.99
C ARG A 125 2.75 7.16 -25.08
N TYR A 126 3.46 8.17 -25.58
CA TYR A 126 3.58 9.46 -24.92
C TYR A 126 2.24 10.18 -25.04
N THR A 127 1.42 10.08 -24.00
CA THR A 127 0.37 11.07 -23.72
C THR A 127 1.06 12.23 -22.99
N ASP A 128 1.49 13.24 -23.72
CA ASP A 128 1.73 14.56 -23.09
C ASP A 128 1.40 15.75 -24.00
N ASP A 129 1.12 15.63 -25.30
CA ASP A 129 0.94 16.84 -26.15
C ASP A 129 -0.32 16.96 -27.02
N ASP A 130 -1.29 16.03 -26.99
CA ASP A 130 -2.52 16.28 -27.75
C ASP A 130 -3.74 15.51 -27.23
N LEU A 131 -4.42 16.08 -26.23
CA LEU A 131 -5.71 15.57 -25.74
C LEU A 131 -6.74 15.51 -26.87
N ASP A 132 -6.70 16.47 -27.79
CA ASP A 132 -7.63 16.56 -28.93
C ASP A 132 -7.31 15.49 -29.98
N GLY A 133 -6.03 15.24 -30.23
CA GLY A 133 -5.56 14.12 -31.05
C GLY A 133 -5.99 12.76 -30.48
N TYR A 134 -5.91 12.58 -29.15
CA TYR A 134 -6.39 11.37 -28.48
C TYR A 134 -7.92 11.21 -28.58
N LEU A 135 -8.68 12.29 -28.39
CA LEU A 135 -10.14 12.26 -28.51
C LEU A 135 -10.57 11.92 -29.94
N ARG A 136 -9.90 12.46 -30.97
CA ARG A 136 -10.17 12.13 -32.37
C ARG A 136 -9.90 10.66 -32.72
N VAL A 137 -8.80 10.10 -32.24
CA VAL A 137 -8.49 8.68 -32.45
C VAL A 137 -9.50 7.80 -31.71
N LYS A 138 -9.91 8.19 -30.49
CA LYS A 138 -10.96 7.47 -29.75
C LYS A 138 -12.35 7.61 -30.38
N GLU A 139 -12.68 8.74 -30.97
CA GLU A 139 -13.90 8.96 -31.73
C GLU A 139 -13.91 8.11 -33.02
N GLN A 140 -12.76 7.96 -33.68
CA GLN A 140 -12.60 7.05 -34.83
C GLN A 140 -12.68 5.57 -34.42
N GLU A 141 -12.08 5.17 -33.31
CA GLU A 141 -12.21 3.82 -32.73
C GLU A 141 -13.64 3.54 -32.21
N ARG A 142 -14.42 4.59 -31.90
CA ARG A 142 -15.85 4.52 -31.57
C ARG A 142 -16.75 4.32 -32.80
N GLY A 143 -16.18 4.21 -34.01
CA GLY A 143 -16.85 4.01 -35.30
C GLY A 143 -17.59 2.67 -35.45
N GLY A 144 -18.50 2.38 -34.52
CA GLY A 144 -19.37 1.21 -34.51
C GLY A 144 -20.51 1.27 -33.50
N HIS A 145 -20.46 2.10 -32.45
CA HIS A 145 -21.54 2.18 -31.48
C HIS A 145 -21.86 3.62 -31.03
N VAL A 146 -23.05 4.03 -31.47
CA VAL A 146 -23.93 5.12 -31.03
C VAL A 146 -23.52 6.56 -31.38
N LEU A 147 -24.46 7.24 -32.08
CA LEU A 147 -24.40 8.65 -32.43
C LEU A 147 -24.30 9.54 -31.17
N PRO A 148 -23.53 10.65 -31.21
CA PRO A 148 -23.49 11.61 -30.12
C PRO A 148 -24.90 12.15 -29.84
N GLY A 149 -25.35 12.01 -28.59
CA GLY A 149 -26.71 12.37 -28.15
C GLY A 149 -27.73 11.23 -28.12
N LYS A 150 -27.38 10.01 -28.58
CA LYS A 150 -28.27 8.83 -28.56
C LYS A 150 -27.74 7.69 -27.69
N ASP A 151 -26.91 7.98 -26.71
CA ASP A 151 -26.37 6.98 -25.79
C ASP A 151 -27.51 6.35 -24.95
N PRO A 152 -27.82 5.05 -25.07
CA PRO A 152 -28.87 4.43 -24.25
C PRO A 152 -28.52 4.45 -22.75
N ALA A 153 -27.25 4.67 -22.40
CA ALA A 153 -26.80 4.91 -21.02
C ALA A 153 -27.19 6.29 -20.46
N LEU A 154 -27.56 7.26 -21.31
CA LEU A 154 -28.10 8.55 -20.88
C LEU A 154 -29.63 8.50 -20.67
N ASN A 155 -30.30 7.45 -21.15
CA ASN A 155 -31.75 7.27 -21.04
C ASN A 155 -32.17 6.28 -19.93
N SER A 156 -31.24 5.84 -19.08
CA SER A 156 -31.59 4.96 -17.97
C SER A 156 -32.09 5.80 -16.79
N ARG A 157 -33.38 5.66 -16.45
CA ARG A 157 -34.04 6.07 -15.19
C ARG A 157 -33.42 5.46 -13.91
N SER A 158 -32.18 4.98 -13.98
CA SER A 158 -31.46 4.25 -12.94
C SER A 158 -30.08 4.86 -12.62
N ARG A 159 -29.76 6.05 -13.15
CA ARG A 159 -28.49 6.70 -12.81
C ARG A 159 -28.62 7.45 -11.48
N ALA A 160 -27.68 7.24 -10.57
CA ALA A 160 -27.55 8.07 -9.38
C ALA A 160 -27.23 9.52 -9.81
N PRO A 161 -27.99 10.53 -9.31
CA PRO A 161 -27.83 11.92 -9.73
C PRO A 161 -26.43 12.45 -9.39
N SER A 162 -25.89 13.28 -10.27
CA SER A 162 -24.60 13.94 -10.04
C SER A 162 -24.69 14.95 -8.88
N PHE A 163 -23.56 15.30 -8.27
CA PHE A 163 -23.53 16.26 -7.15
C PHE A 163 -24.17 17.61 -7.51
N ALA A 164 -23.96 18.10 -8.73
CA ALA A 164 -24.56 19.36 -9.19
C ALA A 164 -26.10 19.26 -9.28
N GLU A 165 -26.63 18.12 -9.71
CA GLU A 165 -28.08 17.89 -9.75
C GLU A 165 -28.66 17.73 -8.33
N GLN A 166 -27.93 17.08 -7.42
CA GLN A 166 -28.35 16.97 -6.01
C GLN A 166 -28.40 18.34 -5.32
N GLU A 167 -27.43 19.21 -5.57
CA GLU A 167 -27.40 20.56 -5.01
C GLU A 167 -28.53 21.43 -5.57
N ALA A 168 -28.80 21.34 -6.88
CA ALA A 168 -29.93 22.02 -7.51
C ALA A 168 -31.28 21.54 -6.94
N MET A 169 -31.43 20.24 -6.68
CA MET A 169 -32.64 19.66 -6.12
C MET A 169 -32.86 20.10 -4.66
N LEU A 170 -31.79 20.18 -3.86
CA LEU A 170 -31.85 20.71 -2.50
C LEU A 170 -32.24 22.19 -2.47
N LYS A 171 -31.72 22.99 -3.42
CA LYS A 171 -32.07 24.40 -3.54
C LYS A 171 -33.55 24.59 -3.91
N ALA A 172 -34.05 23.81 -4.87
CA ALA A 172 -35.47 23.83 -5.25
C ALA A 172 -36.40 23.42 -4.11
N LEU A 173 -36.02 22.43 -3.29
CA LEU A 173 -36.76 22.02 -2.10
C LEU A 173 -36.75 23.09 -1.00
N ALA A 174 -35.65 23.83 -0.85
CA ALA A 174 -35.57 24.93 0.09
C ALA A 174 -36.49 26.09 -0.32
N GLU A 175 -36.50 26.43 -1.61
CA GLU A 175 -37.35 27.49 -2.18
C GLU A 175 -38.85 27.14 -2.10
N SER A 176 -39.24 25.90 -2.39
CA SER A 176 -40.64 25.46 -2.28
C SER A 176 -41.14 25.51 -0.83
N ARG A 177 -40.31 25.11 0.14
CA ARG A 177 -40.64 25.13 1.57
C ARG A 177 -40.72 26.55 2.14
N GLN A 178 -40.04 27.51 1.52
CA GLN A 178 -40.12 28.92 1.89
C GLN A 178 -41.42 29.55 1.37
N ASN A 179 -41.83 29.23 0.14
CA ASN A 179 -43.11 29.68 -0.42
C ASN A 179 -44.31 29.09 0.33
N ASP A 180 -44.25 27.82 0.73
CA ASP A 180 -45.32 27.13 1.47
C ASP A 180 -45.51 27.65 2.91
N LYS A 181 -44.52 28.36 3.46
CA LYS A 181 -44.61 29.05 4.76
C LYS A 181 -45.09 30.51 4.66
N SER A 182 -45.26 31.01 3.44
CA SER A 182 -45.65 32.40 3.16
C SER A 182 -47.12 32.55 2.74
N GLN A 183 -47.87 31.44 2.71
CA GLN A 183 -49.34 31.39 2.72
C GLN A 183 -49.83 31.05 4.14
#